data_AF-A0A484NBJ6-F1
#
_entry.id   AF-A0A484NBJ6-F1
#
_cell.length_a   1.000
_cell.length_b   1.000
_cell.length_c   1.000
_cell.angle_alpha   90.00
_cell.angle_beta   90.00
_cell.angle_gamma   90.00
#
_symmetry.space_group_name_H-M   'P 1'
#
loop_
_entity.id
_entity.type
_entity.pdbx_description
1 polymer ?
#
loop_
_entity_poly.entity_id
_entity_poly.type
_entity_poly.pdbx_seq_one_letter_code
_entity_poly.pdbx_strand_id
1 'polypeptide(L)'
;MKEKPKKAAGEDEKKRSFRLDLKVLSKMKENNETIETPNSFGNIPGVEVMHQLFSRCEMTVIGFHNHWLNGIDYVGNSKAKEFKGYRLPLTRSIVLSGQYEDDQDNYDEVVYTGQGGNDLLGNKHQMKDQVMLRGNLRLKNCVA
;
A
#
# COMPACT_ATOMS: atom_id res chain seq x y z
N MET A 1 40.69 -16.71 38.70
CA MET A 1 39.60 -16.80 37.71
C MET A 1 38.86 -15.47 37.71
N LYS A 2 38.83 -14.75 36.58
CA LYS A 2 38.06 -13.50 36.46
C LYS A 2 36.63 -13.87 36.08
N GLU A 3 35.66 -13.50 36.92
CA GLU A 3 34.24 -13.67 36.60
C GLU A 3 33.87 -12.85 35.36
N LYS A 4 33.17 -13.48 34.42
CA LYS A 4 32.60 -12.79 33.26
C LYS A 4 31.36 -11.99 33.72
N PRO A 5 31.16 -10.75 33.24
CA PRO A 5 29.95 -10.01 33.57
C PRO A 5 28.74 -10.72 32.95
N LYS A 6 27.70 -10.90 33.75
CA LYS A 6 26.38 -11.37 33.29
C LYS A 6 25.84 -10.34 32.29
N LYS A 7 25.59 -10.76 31.05
CA LYS A 7 24.76 -10.00 30.11
C LYS A 7 23.37 -9.86 30.74
N ALA A 8 22.92 -8.64 30.99
CA ALA A 8 21.51 -8.38 31.23
C ALA A 8 20.74 -8.79 29.98
N ALA A 9 19.90 -9.81 30.11
CA ALA A 9 18.87 -10.09 29.12
C ALA A 9 17.84 -8.96 29.24
N GLY A 10 18.04 -7.90 28.45
CA GLY A 10 16.95 -7.00 28.12
C GLY A 10 15.99 -7.78 27.23
N GLU A 11 14.94 -8.33 27.83
CA GLU A 11 13.79 -8.79 27.07
C GLU A 11 13.16 -7.54 26.45
N ASP A 12 13.47 -7.29 25.18
CA ASP A 12 12.63 -6.45 24.34
C ASP A 12 11.30 -7.19 24.15
N GLU A 13 10.42 -7.14 25.17
CA GLU A 13 9.01 -7.43 25.00
C GLU A 13 8.49 -6.47 23.93
N LYS A 14 8.42 -6.95 22.68
CA LYS A 14 7.77 -6.22 21.59
C LYS A 14 6.36 -5.89 22.04
N LYS A 15 6.15 -4.66 22.51
CA LYS A 15 4.83 -4.09 22.81
C LYS A 15 3.89 -4.50 21.69
N ARG A 16 2.85 -5.28 22.01
CA ARG A 16 1.84 -5.68 21.03
C ARG A 16 1.26 -4.39 20.42
N SER A 17 1.59 -4.17 19.16
CA SER A 17 1.10 -3.01 18.42
C SER A 17 -0.44 -3.03 18.42
N PHE A 18 -1.06 -2.05 19.08
CA PHE A 18 -2.51 -1.94 19.19
C PHE A 18 -3.10 -1.31 17.91
N ARG A 19 -2.97 -2.00 16.78
CA ARG A 19 -3.57 -1.61 15.50
C ARG A 19 -5.07 -1.87 15.50
N LEU A 20 -5.81 -1.03 16.22
CA LEU A 20 -7.27 -1.11 16.31
C LEU A 20 -7.91 -0.99 14.92
N ASP A 21 -7.36 -0.09 14.08
CA ASP A 21 -7.74 0.11 12.69
C ASP A 21 -7.73 -1.20 11.88
N LEU A 22 -6.67 -2.01 11.99
CA LEU A 22 -6.57 -3.30 11.29
C LEU A 22 -7.55 -4.34 11.84
N LYS A 23 -7.79 -4.34 13.16
CA LYS A 23 -8.79 -5.24 13.77
C LYS A 23 -10.19 -4.92 13.28
N VAL A 24 -10.54 -3.63 13.22
CA VAL A 24 -11.83 -3.16 12.68
C VAL A 24 -11.94 -3.53 11.20
N LEU A 25 -10.91 -3.26 10.40
CA LEU A 25 -10.88 -3.63 8.98
C LEU A 25 -11.12 -5.14 8.77
N SER A 26 -10.43 -5.99 9.54
CA SER A 26 -10.64 -7.44 9.47
C SER A 26 -12.07 -7.81 9.82
N LYS A 27 -12.64 -7.21 10.88
CA LYS A 27 -14.01 -7.52 11.31
C LYS A 27 -15.06 -7.08 10.29
N MET A 28 -14.88 -5.92 9.68
CA MET A 28 -15.76 -5.43 8.61
C MET A 28 -15.69 -6.34 7.38
N LYS A 29 -14.50 -6.84 7.01
CA LYS A 29 -14.35 -7.81 5.91
C LYS A 29 -15.07 -9.13 6.22
N GLU A 30 -14.91 -9.67 7.43
CA GLU A 30 -15.62 -10.88 7.88
C GLU A 30 -17.14 -10.72 7.82
N ASN A 31 -17.64 -9.54 8.17
CA ASN A 31 -19.07 -9.24 8.18
C ASN A 31 -19.62 -8.81 6.80
N ASN A 32 -18.79 -8.72 5.76
CA ASN A 32 -19.15 -8.15 4.44
C ASN A 32 -19.66 -6.69 4.52
N GLU A 33 -19.07 -5.90 5.41
CA GLU A 33 -19.37 -4.48 5.61
C GLU A 33 -18.41 -3.55 4.85
N THR A 34 -17.60 -4.10 3.95
CA THR A 34 -16.72 -3.33 3.04
C THR A 34 -17.37 -3.16 1.68
N ILE A 35 -17.17 -2.00 1.06
CA ILE A 35 -17.61 -1.72 -0.29
C ILE A 35 -16.63 -2.38 -1.27
N GLU A 36 -17.15 -3.17 -2.21
CA GLU A 36 -16.33 -3.72 -3.29
C GLU A 36 -15.88 -2.62 -4.24
N THR A 37 -14.60 -2.63 -4.61
CA THR A 37 -14.09 -1.70 -5.61
C THR A 37 -14.78 -1.94 -6.96
N PRO A 38 -15.30 -0.88 -7.63
CA PRO A 38 -15.92 -1.03 -8.94
C PRO A 38 -15.03 -1.70 -9.99
N ASN A 39 -15.65 -2.44 -10.90
CA ASN A 39 -14.97 -3.08 -12.04
C ASN A 39 -14.71 -2.11 -13.19
N SER A 40 -14.20 -0.93 -12.88
CA SER A 40 -13.84 0.13 -13.82
C SER A 40 -12.60 0.87 -13.33
N PHE A 41 -11.86 1.49 -14.25
CA PHE A 41 -10.80 2.44 -13.91
C PHE A 41 -11.37 3.86 -13.80
N GLY A 42 -10.70 4.74 -13.06
CA GLY A 42 -11.09 6.13 -12.85
C GLY A 42 -11.83 6.36 -11.54
N ASN A 43 -12.78 7.30 -11.56
CA ASN A 43 -13.50 7.76 -10.37
C ASN A 43 -14.32 6.65 -9.71
N ILE A 44 -14.45 6.72 -8.40
CA ILE A 44 -15.25 5.79 -7.59
C ILE A 44 -16.54 6.50 -7.17
N PRO A 45 -17.72 5.89 -7.38
CA PRO A 45 -18.99 6.49 -6.97
C PRO A 45 -18.99 6.87 -5.48
N GLY A 46 -19.37 8.11 -5.17
CA GLY A 46 -19.39 8.64 -3.79
C GLY A 46 -18.04 9.14 -3.26
N VAL A 47 -16.96 9.02 -4.03
CA VAL A 47 -15.64 9.57 -3.67
C VAL A 47 -15.26 10.66 -4.67
N GLU A 48 -15.24 11.90 -4.19
CA GLU A 48 -14.92 13.08 -5.00
C GLU A 48 -13.43 13.46 -4.88
N VAL A 49 -12.96 14.30 -5.79
CA VAL A 49 -11.64 14.92 -5.65
C VAL A 49 -11.64 15.77 -4.37
N MET A 50 -10.53 15.75 -3.62
CA MET A 50 -10.40 16.32 -2.27
C MET A 50 -11.17 15.59 -1.15
N HIS A 51 -11.73 14.41 -1.41
CA HIS A 51 -12.34 13.60 -0.34
C HIS A 51 -11.28 13.21 0.70
N GLN A 52 -11.55 13.55 1.97
CA GLN A 52 -10.63 13.31 3.07
C GLN A 52 -10.93 11.97 3.72
N LEU A 53 -9.90 11.13 3.84
CA LEU A 53 -9.95 9.86 4.55
C LEU A 53 -8.93 9.92 5.68
N PHE A 54 -9.31 9.41 6.84
CA PHE A 54 -8.53 9.51 8.07
C PHE A 54 -7.56 8.35 8.26
N SER A 55 -7.69 7.27 7.48
CA SER A 55 -6.76 6.14 7.55
C SER A 55 -6.67 5.32 6.26
N ARG A 56 -5.55 4.59 6.12
CA ARG A 56 -5.38 3.57 5.07
C ARG A 56 -6.41 2.45 5.15
N CYS A 57 -6.88 2.13 6.35
CA CYS A 57 -7.92 1.12 6.56
C CYS A 57 -9.26 1.61 6.03
N GLU A 58 -9.60 2.88 6.23
CA GLU A 58 -10.82 3.49 5.68
C GLU A 58 -10.82 3.46 4.15
N MET A 59 -9.68 3.76 3.51
CA MET A 59 -9.53 3.60 2.05
C MET A 59 -9.83 2.17 1.58
N THR A 60 -9.45 1.16 2.37
CA THR A 60 -9.75 -0.25 2.07
C THR A 60 -11.24 -0.56 2.30
N VAL A 61 -11.85 -0.02 3.35
CA VAL A 61 -13.28 -0.25 3.66
C VAL A 61 -14.17 0.27 2.54
N ILE A 62 -13.89 1.44 1.99
CA ILE A 62 -14.70 2.04 0.92
C ILE A 62 -14.33 1.55 -0.48
N GLY A 63 -13.40 0.60 -0.59
CA GLY A 63 -12.95 0.05 -1.87
C GLY A 63 -12.14 1.03 -2.72
N PHE A 64 -11.57 2.10 -2.13
CA PHE A 64 -10.74 3.08 -2.85
C PHE A 64 -9.32 2.58 -3.12
N HIS A 65 -8.72 1.93 -2.12
CA HIS A 65 -7.40 1.33 -2.23
C HIS A 65 -7.31 0.11 -1.32
N ASN A 66 -7.19 -1.07 -1.91
CA ASN A 66 -7.46 -2.35 -1.23
C ASN A 66 -6.34 -2.82 -0.29
N HIS A 67 -5.20 -2.15 -0.32
CA HIS A 67 -4.05 -2.45 0.53
C HIS A 67 -3.93 -1.40 1.65
N TRP A 68 -3.87 -1.83 2.90
CA TRP A 68 -3.67 -0.89 4.01
C TRP A 68 -2.22 -0.39 4.12
N LEU A 69 -1.26 -1.08 3.50
CA LEU A 69 0.17 -0.76 3.56
C LEU A 69 0.74 -0.32 2.20
N ASN A 70 0.62 -1.18 1.18
CA ASN A 70 1.28 -0.98 -0.11
C ASN A 70 0.92 0.37 -0.74
N GLY A 71 1.89 1.06 -1.34
CA GLY A 71 1.61 2.30 -2.06
C GLY A 71 0.84 2.08 -3.37
N ILE A 72 0.93 0.91 -3.97
CA ILE A 72 0.34 0.60 -5.30
C ILE A 72 -0.76 -0.47 -5.15
N ASP A 73 -1.98 -0.13 -5.53
CA ASP A 73 -3.09 -1.07 -5.70
C ASP A 73 -3.32 -1.37 -7.18
N TYR A 74 -3.89 -2.53 -7.49
CA TYR A 74 -3.93 -3.04 -8.85
C TYR A 74 -5.08 -3.98 -9.15
N VAL A 75 -5.37 -4.11 -10.44
CA VAL A 75 -6.25 -5.14 -10.99
C VAL A 75 -5.40 -6.26 -11.57
N GLY A 76 -5.57 -7.48 -11.04
CA GLY A 76 -4.86 -8.67 -11.50
C GLY A 76 -5.52 -9.38 -12.68
N ASN A 77 -4.79 -10.28 -13.33
CA ASN A 77 -5.25 -11.00 -14.53
C ASN A 77 -6.55 -11.79 -14.36
N SER A 78 -6.89 -12.18 -13.13
CA SER A 78 -8.16 -12.87 -12.83
C SER A 78 -9.39 -12.05 -13.22
N LYS A 79 -9.27 -10.72 -13.27
CA LYS A 79 -10.35 -9.78 -13.61
C LYS A 79 -10.40 -9.43 -15.11
N ALA A 80 -9.65 -10.12 -15.98
CA ALA A 80 -9.58 -9.79 -17.41
C ALA A 80 -10.93 -9.82 -18.13
N LYS A 81 -11.87 -10.67 -17.68
CA LYS A 81 -13.25 -10.71 -18.24
C LYS A 81 -14.06 -9.46 -17.92
N GLU A 82 -13.81 -8.85 -16.77
CA GLU A 82 -14.50 -7.66 -16.26
C GLU A 82 -13.88 -6.37 -16.85
N PHE A 83 -12.59 -6.39 -17.16
CA PHE A 83 -11.82 -5.27 -17.71
C PHE A 83 -11.48 -5.48 -19.20
N LYS A 84 -12.50 -5.67 -20.04
CA LYS A 84 -12.31 -5.82 -21.48
C LYS A 84 -11.64 -4.58 -22.08
N GLY A 85 -10.71 -4.78 -23.01
CA GLY A 85 -9.95 -3.71 -23.65
C GLY A 85 -8.68 -3.29 -22.89
N TYR A 86 -8.48 -3.79 -21.67
CA TYR A 86 -7.27 -3.51 -20.88
C TYR A 86 -6.32 -4.70 -20.88
N ARG A 87 -5.01 -4.43 -20.99
CA ARG A 87 -3.97 -5.42 -20.79
C ARG A 87 -3.58 -5.50 -19.32
N LEU A 88 -4.26 -6.38 -18.58
CA LEU A 88 -3.92 -6.67 -17.18
C LEU A 88 -2.56 -7.39 -17.06
N PRO A 89 -1.87 -7.26 -15.91
CA PRO A 89 -2.28 -6.52 -14.71
C PRO A 89 -1.95 -5.02 -14.82
N LEU A 90 -2.82 -4.19 -14.24
CA LEU A 90 -2.69 -2.72 -14.29
C LEU A 90 -2.84 -2.11 -12.90
N THR A 91 -2.11 -1.02 -12.66
CA THR A 91 -2.28 -0.22 -11.46
C THR A 91 -3.64 0.48 -11.50
N ARG A 92 -4.31 0.50 -10.35
CA ARG A 92 -5.62 1.14 -10.18
C ARG A 92 -5.49 2.46 -9.42
N SER A 93 -4.75 2.45 -8.31
CA SER A 93 -4.51 3.63 -7.50
C SER A 93 -3.13 3.57 -6.86
N ILE A 94 -2.55 4.74 -6.64
CA ILE A 94 -1.30 4.92 -5.91
C ILE A 94 -1.54 5.77 -4.67
N VAL A 95 -0.68 5.63 -3.67
CA VAL A 95 -0.63 6.47 -2.47
C VAL A 95 0.76 7.08 -2.40
N LEU A 96 0.80 8.41 -2.45
CA LEU A 96 1.99 9.22 -2.18
C LEU A 96 1.92 9.70 -0.74
N SER A 97 2.89 9.31 0.09
CA SER A 97 2.89 9.60 1.54
C SER A 97 4.27 9.97 2.08
N GLY A 98 5.20 10.34 1.19
CA GLY A 98 6.56 10.75 1.54
C GLY A 98 7.36 9.67 2.26
N GLN A 99 7.17 8.40 1.87
CA GLN A 99 7.89 7.26 2.48
C GLN A 99 9.07 6.77 1.65
N TYR A 100 9.21 7.26 0.41
CA TYR A 100 10.37 6.99 -0.45
C TYR A 100 11.14 8.28 -0.60
N GLU A 101 12.47 8.22 -0.45
CA GLU A 101 13.33 9.40 -0.53
C GLU A 101 13.39 10.03 -1.92
N ASP A 102 13.05 9.25 -2.96
CA ASP A 102 13.11 9.66 -4.37
C ASP A 102 11.79 10.25 -4.90
N ASP A 103 10.73 10.27 -4.08
CA ASP A 103 9.44 10.85 -4.46
C ASP A 103 9.56 12.37 -4.66
N GLN A 104 8.98 12.89 -5.74
CA GLN A 104 8.87 14.34 -5.98
C GLN A 104 7.41 14.72 -6.23
N ASP A 105 6.91 15.68 -5.44
CA ASP A 105 5.56 16.21 -5.53
C ASP A 105 5.62 17.67 -5.98
N ASN A 106 5.31 17.91 -7.25
CA ASN A 106 5.20 19.24 -7.85
C ASN A 106 3.74 19.58 -8.17
N TYR A 107 2.81 19.16 -7.31
CA TYR A 107 1.36 19.39 -7.44
C TYR A 107 0.74 18.71 -8.67
N ASP A 108 0.80 19.35 -9.84
CA ASP A 108 0.23 18.81 -11.08
C ASP A 108 1.07 17.67 -11.67
N GLU A 109 2.36 17.63 -11.33
CA GLU A 109 3.30 16.61 -11.77
C GLU A 109 3.94 15.91 -10.57
N VAL A 110 3.93 14.58 -10.60
CA VAL A 110 4.52 13.74 -9.55
C VAL A 110 5.50 12.76 -10.17
N VAL A 111 6.71 12.69 -9.61
CA VAL A 111 7.63 11.58 -9.84
C VAL A 111 7.41 10.58 -8.71
N TYR A 112 6.74 9.48 -9.04
CA TYR A 112 6.39 8.44 -8.07
C TYR A 112 7.40 7.29 -8.08
N THR A 113 7.99 6.99 -6.94
CA THR A 113 8.96 5.90 -6.80
C THR A 113 8.27 4.54 -6.81
N GLY A 114 8.84 3.59 -7.55
CA GLY A 114 8.36 2.21 -7.54
C GLY A 114 8.47 1.55 -6.16
N GLN A 115 7.84 0.39 -5.99
CA GLN A 115 7.93 -0.39 -4.76
C GLN A 115 9.14 -1.34 -4.74
N GLY A 116 9.66 -1.58 -3.53
CA GLY A 116 10.65 -2.63 -3.24
C GLY A 116 11.98 -2.07 -2.76
N GLY A 117 12.69 -2.82 -1.91
CA GLY A 117 14.02 -2.45 -1.42
C GLY A 117 14.07 -1.34 -0.36
N ASN A 118 12.96 -0.67 -0.03
CA ASN A 118 12.87 0.35 1.01
C ASN A 118 12.86 -0.22 2.45
N ASP A 119 13.54 0.44 3.38
CA ASP A 119 13.61 0.09 4.80
C ASP A 119 12.37 0.56 5.60
N LEU A 120 11.32 -0.26 5.61
CA LEU A 120 10.06 0.08 6.30
C LEU A 120 10.17 0.26 7.82
N LEU A 121 11.20 -0.29 8.47
CA LEU A 121 11.30 -0.33 9.94
C LEU A 121 12.45 0.51 10.52
N GLY A 122 13.43 0.90 9.70
CA GLY A 122 14.53 1.75 10.12
C GLY A 122 14.43 3.16 9.55
N ASN A 123 15.40 3.55 8.74
CA ASN A 123 15.55 4.94 8.28
C ASN A 123 14.69 5.29 7.07
N LYS A 124 13.94 4.34 6.52
CA LYS A 124 13.08 4.50 5.33
C LYS A 124 13.83 4.86 4.06
N HIS A 125 15.11 4.50 3.97
CA HIS A 125 15.89 4.63 2.74
C HIS A 125 15.90 3.31 1.95
N GLN A 126 16.24 3.41 0.68
CA GLN A 126 16.46 2.32 -0.25
C GLN A 126 17.71 1.52 0.14
N MET A 127 17.55 0.22 0.33
CA MET A 127 18.61 -0.70 0.73
C MET A 127 19.02 -1.69 -0.36
N LYS A 128 18.21 -1.84 -1.43
CA LYS A 128 18.43 -2.83 -2.50
C LYS A 128 17.84 -2.36 -3.82
N ASP A 129 18.31 -2.88 -4.94
CA ASP A 129 17.74 -2.55 -6.24
C ASP A 129 16.26 -2.92 -6.34
N GLN A 130 15.50 -2.04 -6.99
CA GLN A 130 14.14 -2.35 -7.40
C GLN A 130 14.14 -3.25 -8.64
N VAL A 131 13.08 -4.05 -8.77
CA VAL A 131 12.90 -4.94 -9.92
C VAL A 131 11.60 -4.60 -10.64
N MET A 132 11.55 -4.83 -11.96
CA MET A 132 10.37 -4.58 -12.79
C MET A 132 9.32 -5.69 -12.63
N LEU A 133 8.80 -5.85 -11.41
CA LEU A 133 7.80 -6.84 -11.01
C LEU A 133 6.74 -6.18 -10.13
N ARG A 134 5.64 -6.89 -9.86
CA ARG A 134 4.56 -6.45 -8.94
C ARG A 134 4.03 -5.05 -9.32
N GLY A 135 3.95 -4.11 -8.38
CA GLY A 135 3.46 -2.74 -8.61
C GLY A 135 4.20 -2.03 -9.75
N ASN A 136 5.51 -2.24 -9.88
CA ASN A 136 6.33 -1.53 -10.87
C ASN A 136 5.95 -1.95 -12.30
N LEU A 137 5.77 -3.26 -12.52
CA LEU A 137 5.30 -3.79 -13.80
C LEU A 137 3.88 -3.30 -14.12
N ARG A 138 3.03 -3.17 -13.10
CA ARG A 138 1.63 -2.74 -13.28
C ARG A 138 1.51 -1.26 -13.59
N LEU A 139 2.38 -0.43 -13.00
CA LEU A 139 2.54 0.97 -13.36
C LEU A 139 3.04 1.10 -14.80
N LYS A 140 4.09 0.35 -15.17
CA LYS A 140 4.59 0.30 -16.55
C LYS A 140 3.48 -0.06 -17.55
N ASN A 141 2.61 -1.00 -17.21
CA ASN A 141 1.52 -1.41 -18.10
C ASN A 141 0.45 -0.32 -18.28
N CYS A 142 0.30 0.64 -17.35
CA CYS A 142 -0.65 1.74 -17.49
C CYS A 142 -0.25 2.77 -18.57
N VAL A 143 1.01 2.79 -18.98
CA VAL A 143 1.54 3.70 -20.02
C VAL A 143 1.81 2.99 -21.35
N ALA A 144 1.47 1.70 -21.45
CA ALA A 144 1.81 0.82 -22.56
C ALA A 144 0.67 0.63 -23.57
#